data_AF-A0AAV2SDA5-F1
#
_entry.id   AF-A0AAV2SDA5-F1
#
_cell.length_a   1.000
_cell.length_b   1.000
_cell.length_c   1.000
_cell.angle_alpha   90.00
_cell.angle_beta   90.00
_cell.angle_gamma   90.00
#
_symmetry.space_group_name_H-M   'P 1'
#
loop_
_entity.id
_entity.type
_entity.pdbx_description
1 polymer ?
#
loop_
_entity_poly.entity_id
_entity_poly.type
_entity_poly.pdbx_seq_one_letter_code
_entity_poly.pdbx_strand_id
1 'polypeptide(L)'
;MSSNEANRKKVTRDHIQKALAADLGNNATVISWNFDDSVQVKGDGNCSYISSINVSYSVDDEGYETNYVVKINPSDADGEMGELVGLLFKTESLFYTELVPLLNQQLTVSGAQALR
;
A
#
# COMPACT_ATOMS: atom_id res chain seq x y z
N MET A 1 10.27 15.42 -16.33
CA MET A 1 10.23 14.30 -15.37
C MET A 1 9.21 13.31 -15.86
N SER A 2 9.49 12.01 -15.79
CA SER A 2 8.49 10.99 -16.17
C SER A 2 7.35 10.99 -15.13
N SER A 3 6.09 10.85 -15.56
CA SER A 3 4.91 10.78 -14.65
C SER A 3 5.10 9.72 -13.55
N ASN A 4 5.83 8.64 -13.85
CA ASN A 4 6.17 7.59 -12.89
C ASN A 4 7.06 8.08 -11.73
N GLU A 5 8.07 8.91 -12.01
CA GLU A 5 8.94 9.46 -10.95
C GLU A 5 8.16 10.42 -10.03
N ALA A 6 7.23 11.20 -10.60
CA ALA A 6 6.37 12.08 -9.82
C ALA A 6 5.44 11.29 -8.90
N ASN A 7 4.88 10.17 -9.37
CA ASN A 7 4.04 9.30 -8.56
C ASN A 7 4.82 8.61 -7.44
N ARG A 8 6.02 8.11 -7.72
CA ARG A 8 6.90 7.46 -6.72
C ARG A 8 7.27 8.39 -5.56
N LYS A 9 7.46 9.69 -5.83
CA LYS A 9 7.76 10.70 -4.80
C LYS A 9 6.64 10.90 -3.78
N LYS A 10 5.41 10.44 -4.06
CA LYS A 10 4.29 10.50 -3.11
C LYS A 10 4.39 9.44 -2.02
N VAL A 11 5.18 8.39 -2.24
CA VAL A 11 5.46 7.40 -1.19
C VAL A 11 6.58 7.92 -0.30
N THR A 12 6.34 7.89 1.01
CA THR A 12 7.27 8.38 2.02
C THR A 12 7.70 7.23 2.91
N ARG A 13 8.80 7.43 3.65
CA ARG A 13 9.23 6.49 4.69
C ARG A 13 8.15 6.25 5.74
N ASP A 14 7.38 7.28 6.10
CA ASP A 14 6.29 7.17 7.07
C ASP A 14 5.18 6.22 6.58
N HIS A 15 4.82 6.28 5.30
CA HIS A 15 3.87 5.33 4.71
C HIS A 15 4.37 3.88 4.83
N ILE A 16 5.66 3.67 4.55
CA ILE A 16 6.27 2.33 4.60
C ILE A 16 6.38 1.83 6.05
N GLN A 17 6.75 2.70 6.98
CA GLN A 17 6.80 2.37 8.40
C GLN A 17 5.43 1.99 8.94
N LYS A 18 4.36 2.69 8.52
CA LYS A 18 2.98 2.35 8.88
C LYS A 18 2.54 1.00 8.29
N ALA A 19 2.86 0.75 7.03
CA ALA A 19 2.58 -0.54 6.39
C ALA A 19 3.30 -1.69 7.11
N LEU A 20 4.58 -1.50 7.41
CA LEU A 20 5.39 -2.47 8.16
C LEU A 20 4.83 -2.74 9.56
N ALA A 21 4.41 -1.68 10.27
CA ALA A 21 3.81 -1.80 11.59
C ALA A 21 2.45 -2.52 11.56
N ALA A 22 1.67 -2.34 10.50
CA ALA A 22 0.39 -3.04 10.32
C ALA A 22 0.57 -4.52 9.98
N ASP A 23 1.65 -4.87 9.28
CA ASP A 23 1.97 -6.23 8.84
C ASP A 23 2.67 -7.05 9.95
N LEU A 24 3.70 -6.48 10.58
CA LEU A 24 4.60 -7.19 11.50
C LEU A 24 4.54 -6.69 12.95
N GLY A 25 3.76 -5.64 13.21
CA GLY A 25 3.68 -5.00 14.53
C GLY A 25 4.70 -3.87 14.74
N ASN A 26 4.55 -3.15 15.85
CA ASN A 26 5.28 -1.89 16.12
C ASN A 26 6.77 -2.06 16.42
N ASN A 27 7.27 -3.29 16.59
CA ASN A 27 8.67 -3.55 16.88
C ASN A 27 9.54 -3.53 15.62
N ALA A 28 8.92 -3.61 14.43
CA ALA A 28 9.63 -3.60 13.16
C ALA A 28 10.00 -2.17 12.73
N THR A 29 11.27 -1.93 12.38
CA THR A 29 11.77 -0.61 11.97
C THR A 29 12.36 -0.64 10.57
N VAL A 30 11.96 0.30 9.70
CA VAL A 30 12.46 0.42 8.33
C VAL A 30 13.91 0.91 8.30
N ILE A 31 14.83 0.07 7.78
CA ILE A 31 16.24 0.40 7.56
C ILE A 31 16.41 1.14 6.23
N SER A 32 15.86 0.59 5.15
CA SER A 32 15.92 1.16 3.80
C SER A 32 14.77 0.63 2.94
N TRP A 33 14.51 1.30 1.82
CA TRP A 33 13.49 0.86 0.87
C TRP A 33 13.78 1.40 -0.52
N ASN A 34 13.30 0.69 -1.54
CA ASN A 34 13.41 1.09 -2.93
C ASN A 34 12.21 0.58 -3.74
N PHE A 35 11.87 1.29 -4.81
CA PHE A 35 10.90 0.79 -5.77
C PHE A 35 11.53 -0.34 -6.59
N ASP A 36 10.79 -1.43 -6.76
CA ASP A 36 11.17 -2.51 -7.65
C ASP A 36 10.78 -2.15 -9.09
N ASP A 37 11.79 -1.82 -9.90
CA ASP A 37 11.64 -1.48 -11.32
C ASP A 37 11.33 -2.67 -12.22
N SER A 38 11.51 -3.90 -11.72
CA SER A 38 11.18 -5.12 -12.47
C SER A 38 9.67 -5.37 -12.53
N VAL A 39 8.93 -4.79 -11.59
CA VAL A 39 7.47 -4.94 -11.47
C VAL A 39 6.77 -3.78 -12.17
N GLN A 40 6.79 -3.79 -13.51
CA GLN A 40 5.94 -2.92 -14.33
C GLN A 40 4.51 -3.45 -14.33
N VAL A 41 3.70 -3.03 -13.35
CA VAL A 41 2.28 -3.39 -13.32
C VAL A 41 1.50 -2.38 -14.17
N LYS A 42 0.89 -2.89 -15.24
CA LYS A 42 -0.13 -2.15 -16.00
C LYS A 42 -1.24 -1.74 -15.04
N GLY A 43 -1.40 -0.44 -14.80
CA GLY A 43 -2.58 0.11 -14.13
C GLY A 43 -3.84 -0.20 -14.93
N ASP A 44 -4.98 -0.12 -14.26
CA ASP A 44 -6.34 -0.44 -14.76
C ASP A 44 -6.91 0.56 -15.78
N GLY A 45 -6.06 1.32 -16.49
CA GLY A 45 -6.48 2.25 -17.53
C GLY A 45 -6.53 3.73 -17.09
N ASN A 46 -5.41 4.24 -16.58
CA ASN A 46 -5.15 5.64 -16.20
C ASN A 46 -5.65 6.11 -14.82
N CYS A 47 -6.39 5.31 -14.06
CA CYS A 47 -6.93 5.76 -12.76
C CYS A 47 -6.03 5.44 -11.56
N SER A 48 -5.02 4.58 -11.73
CA SER A 48 -4.08 4.22 -10.67
C SER A 48 -2.67 3.92 -11.21
N TYR A 49 -1.66 4.21 -10.41
CA TYR A 49 -0.28 3.78 -10.64
C TYR A 49 0.08 2.70 -9.62
N ILE A 50 0.37 1.49 -10.10
CA ILE A 50 0.72 0.35 -9.25
C ILE A 50 2.23 0.10 -9.36
N SER A 51 2.89 -0.09 -8.22
CA SER A 51 4.30 -0.44 -8.17
C SER A 51 4.58 -1.37 -7.00
N SER A 52 5.80 -1.87 -6.93
CA SER A 52 6.28 -2.72 -5.85
C SER A 52 7.44 -2.04 -5.14
N ILE A 53 7.57 -2.27 -3.83
CA ILE A 53 8.60 -1.67 -2.98
C ILE A 53 9.27 -2.80 -2.20
N ASN A 54 10.58 -2.92 -2.37
CA ASN A 54 11.42 -3.75 -1.52
C ASN A 54 11.78 -2.96 -0.26
N VAL A 55 11.57 -3.55 0.90
CA VAL A 55 11.80 -2.94 2.22
C VAL A 55 12.76 -3.81 3.00
N SER A 56 13.90 -3.23 3.39
CA SER A 56 14.78 -3.83 4.39
C SER A 56 14.40 -3.26 5.77
N TYR A 57 14.19 -4.12 6.75
CA TYR A 57 13.76 -3.75 8.08
C TYR A 57 14.51 -4.53 9.16
N SER A 58 14.35 -4.10 10.42
CA SER A 58 14.88 -4.80 11.58
C SER A 58 13.79 -5.10 12.59
N VAL A 59 13.92 -6.24 13.29
CA VAL A 59 13.17 -6.61 14.49
C VAL A 59 14.21 -7.17 15.47
N ASP A 60 14.23 -6.66 16.70
CA ASP A 60 15.17 -7.11 17.75
C ASP A 60 16.64 -7.15 17.28
N ASP A 61 17.05 -6.10 16.55
CA ASP A 61 18.39 -5.92 15.95
C ASP A 61 18.77 -6.93 14.85
N GLU A 62 17.86 -7.82 14.45
CA GLU A 62 18.04 -8.72 13.31
C GLU A 62 17.46 -8.11 12.03
N GLY A 63 18.17 -8.27 10.91
CA GLY A 63 17.82 -7.69 9.61
C GLY A 63 17.02 -8.64 8.72
N TYR A 64 15.99 -8.09 8.06
CA TYR A 64 15.04 -8.83 7.23
C TYR A 64 14.65 -8.03 5.98
N GLU A 65 14.03 -8.72 5.01
CA GLU A 65 13.49 -8.11 3.79
C GLU A 65 12.03 -8.52 3.58
N THR A 66 11.23 -7.60 3.05
CA THR A 66 9.86 -7.85 2.61
C THR A 66 9.54 -7.03 1.36
N ASN A 67 8.44 -7.35 0.70
CA ASN A 67 7.97 -6.66 -0.50
C ASN A 67 6.52 -6.23 -0.31
N TYR A 68 6.22 -4.97 -0.64
CA TYR A 68 4.87 -4.44 -0.66
C TYR A 68 4.47 -4.03 -2.07
N VAL A 69 3.20 -4.26 -2.41
CA VAL A 69 2.56 -3.66 -3.58
C VAL A 69 1.88 -2.36 -3.15
N VAL A 70 2.16 -1.28 -3.86
CA VAL A 70 1.58 0.04 -3.60
C VAL A 70 0.72 0.49 -4.78
N LYS A 71 -0.50 0.94 -4.47
CA LYS A 71 -1.42 1.60 -5.41
C LYS A 71 -1.42 3.09 -5.10
N ILE A 72 -1.04 3.91 -6.09
CA ILE A 72 -0.83 5.35 -5.96
C ILE A 72 -1.87 6.06 -6.83
N ASN A 73 -2.53 7.07 -6.27
CA ASN A 73 -3.41 7.94 -7.04
C ASN A 73 -2.57 8.90 -7.93
N PRO A 74 -2.62 8.77 -9.27
CA PRO A 74 -1.97 9.69 -10.18
C PRO A 74 -2.76 11.00 -10.16
N SER A 75 -2.27 11.98 -9.40
CA SER A 75 -2.81 13.34 -9.19
C SER A 75 -3.00 14.20 -10.46
N ASP A 76 -2.98 13.60 -11.64
CA ASP A 76 -3.06 14.28 -12.93
C ASP A 76 -4.52 14.42 -13.41
N ALA A 77 -5.49 13.89 -12.68
CA ALA A 77 -6.91 14.07 -12.95
C ALA A 77 -7.43 15.34 -12.27
N ASP A 78 -7.66 16.40 -13.04
CA ASP A 78 -8.33 17.62 -12.59
C ASP A 78 -9.87 17.48 -12.71
N GLY A 79 -10.60 18.27 -11.91
CA GLY A 79 -12.07 18.36 -11.97
C GLY A 79 -12.81 17.13 -11.41
N GLU A 80 -14.02 16.89 -11.90
CA GLU A 80 -14.93 15.82 -11.41
C GLU A 80 -14.28 14.42 -11.45
N MET A 81 -13.40 14.17 -12.43
CA MET A 81 -12.70 12.90 -12.54
C MET A 81 -11.68 12.70 -11.41
N GLY A 82 -10.98 13.76 -11.00
CA GLY A 82 -10.05 13.73 -9.87
C GLY A 82 -10.75 13.45 -8.54
N GLU A 83 -11.91 14.07 -8.34
CA GLU A 83 -12.75 13.83 -7.15
C GLU A 83 -13.27 12.40 -7.11
N LEU A 84 -13.75 11.87 -8.24
CA LEU A 84 -14.20 10.48 -8.34
C LEU A 84 -13.06 9.50 -8.03
N VAL A 85 -11.88 9.69 -8.64
CA VAL A 85 -10.71 8.84 -8.37
C VAL A 85 -10.29 8.94 -6.90
N GLY A 86 -10.27 10.15 -6.32
CA GLY A 86 -10.00 10.35 -4.90
C GLY A 86 -10.98 9.60 -3.98
N LEU A 87 -12.27 9.65 -4.31
CA LEU A 87 -13.31 8.92 -3.57
C LEU A 87 -13.12 7.41 -3.67
N LEU A 88 -12.78 6.89 -4.85
CA LEU A 88 -12.52 5.46 -5.06
C LEU A 88 -11.33 5.00 -4.20
N PHE A 89 -10.22 5.72 -4.21
CA PHE A 89 -9.05 5.41 -3.37
C PHE A 89 -9.38 5.46 -1.88
N LYS A 90 -10.13 6.46 -1.43
CA LYS A 90 -10.54 6.56 -0.02
C LYS A 90 -11.45 5.39 0.37
N THR A 91 -12.40 5.04 -0.47
CA THR A 91 -13.34 3.94 -0.23
C THR A 91 -12.62 2.59 -0.18
N GLU A 92 -11.73 2.34 -1.13
CA GLU A 92 -10.88 1.15 -1.19
C GLU A 92 -9.99 1.05 0.05
N SER A 93 -9.34 2.15 0.44
CA SER A 93 -8.51 2.19 1.66
C SER A 93 -9.33 1.84 2.90
N LEU A 94 -10.48 2.48 3.11
CA LEU A 94 -11.35 2.20 4.27
C LEU A 94 -11.82 0.74 4.28
N PHE A 95 -12.13 0.18 3.11
CA PHE A 95 -12.54 -1.20 3.02
C PHE A 95 -11.45 -2.14 3.54
N TYR A 96 -10.21 -1.99 3.06
CA TYR A 96 -9.12 -2.87 3.47
C TYR A 96 -8.59 -2.59 4.88
N THR A 97 -8.57 -1.34 5.35
CA THR A 97 -8.00 -1.00 6.67
C THR A 97 -8.99 -1.11 7.82
N GLU A 98 -10.30 -0.97 7.57
CA GLU A 98 -11.33 -0.98 8.62
C GLU A 98 -12.32 -2.13 8.46
N LEU A 99 -12.92 -2.28 7.28
CA LEU A 99 -14.00 -3.26 7.10
C LEU A 99 -13.50 -4.70 7.04
N VAL A 100 -12.43 -4.99 6.29
CA VAL A 100 -11.87 -6.35 6.18
C VAL A 100 -11.48 -6.93 7.55
N PRO A 101 -10.77 -6.20 8.44
CA PRO A 101 -10.50 -6.70 9.80
C PRO A 101 -11.77 -7.03 10.59
N LEU A 102 -12.79 -6.18 10.54
CA LEU A 102 -14.07 -6.42 11.22
C LEU A 102 -14.79 -7.65 10.65
N LEU A 103 -14.81 -7.80 9.33
CA LEU A 103 -15.38 -8.98 8.66
C LEU A 103 -14.61 -10.25 9.03
N ASN A 104 -13.28 -10.19 9.06
CA ASN A 104 -12.43 -11.32 9.44
C ASN A 104 -12.63 -11.75 10.90
N GLN A 105 -12.88 -10.79 11.81
CA GLN A 105 -13.26 -11.11 13.18
C GLN A 105 -14.53 -11.95 13.22
N GLN A 106 -15.57 -11.56 12.47
CA GLN A 106 -16.84 -12.29 12.41
C GLN A 106 -16.69 -13.66 11.74
N LEU A 107 -15.93 -13.74 10.64
CA LEU A 107 -15.65 -15.01 9.95
C LEU A 107 -14.93 -15.98 10.88
N THR A 108 -13.95 -15.50 11.64
CA THR A 108 -13.22 -16.32 12.62
C THR A 108 -14.15 -16.87 13.70
N VAL A 109 -15.08 -16.04 14.23
CA VAL A 109 -16.09 -16.50 15.21
C VAL A 109 -16.99 -17.60 14.63
N SER A 110 -17.33 -17.51 13.34
CA SER A 110 -18.14 -18.53 12.65
C SER A 110 -17.36 -19.79 12.20
N GLY A 111 -16.04 -19.84 12.43
CA GLY A 111 -15.18 -20.93 11.93
C GLY A 111 -14.93 -20.90 10.42
N ALA A 112 -15.23 -19.77 9.76
CA ALA A 112 -14.99 -19.55 8.34
C ALA A 112 -13.58 -19.00 8.09
N GLN A 113 -13.11 -19.15 6.85
CA GLN A 113 -11.81 -18.64 6.43
C GLN A 113 -11.83 -17.10 6.34
N ALA A 114 -10.76 -16.47 6.81
CA ALA A 114 -10.55 -15.03 6.67
C ALA A 114 -10.38 -14.59 5.21
N LEU A 115 -10.93 -13.43 4.89
CA LEU A 115 -10.69 -12.69 3.65
C LEU A 115 -9.21 -12.28 3.57
N ARG A 116 -8.68 -12.33 2.34
CA ARG A 116 -7.35 -11.86 1.97
C ARG A 116 -7.47 -10.57 1.17
#